data_AF-A0AB36B8X4-F1
#
_entry.id   AF-A0AB36B8X4-F1
#
_cell.length_a   1.000
_cell.length_b   1.000
_cell.length_c   1.000
_cell.angle_alpha   90.00
_cell.angle_beta   90.00
_cell.angle_gamma   90.00
#
_symmetry.space_group_name_H-M   'P 1'
#
loop_
_entity.id
_entity.type
_entity.pdbx_description
1 polymer ?
#
loop_
_entity_poly.entity_id
_entity_poly.type
_entity_poly.pdbx_seq_one_letter_code
_entity_poly.pdbx_strand_id
1 'polypeptide(L)'
;MKLTVEQANVLDKIAEKSGMDCWFSITDDLTAIHDVEANRNITLRYGIGILNQGVTDLVKDYGLNEHEVKVYHDLLVSLGLEKEKDMAKDDLGVNGKYIIINKVVTGTGFNVVLGVNESHPIEAYRYVTWTQNDRGYDVGHYFGNLKEAQEDMLERATDEMNIDLHGKWYNEFMENDILCALSEFLSDAEVEELRNDKEFMEQAIHFYQKADIGVDQAIKDGVKELYEDYKEVTVVEFDEDLDEIEME
;
A
#
# COMPACT_ATOMS: atom_id res chain seq x y z
N MET A 1 -19.66 -17.44 -26.65
CA MET A 1 -19.64 -17.52 -25.18
C MET A 1 -20.85 -18.34 -24.76
N LYS A 2 -20.73 -19.12 -23.68
CA LYS A 2 -21.81 -19.91 -23.08
C LYS A 2 -21.80 -19.62 -21.59
N LEU A 3 -22.97 -19.40 -20.99
CA LEU A 3 -23.07 -19.19 -19.54
C LEU A 3 -22.76 -20.49 -18.80
N THR A 4 -22.21 -20.36 -17.60
CA THR A 4 -22.23 -21.46 -16.63
C THR A 4 -23.64 -21.61 -16.05
N VAL A 5 -23.94 -22.78 -15.50
CA VAL A 5 -25.22 -23.01 -14.79
C VAL A 5 -25.37 -22.03 -13.63
N GLU A 6 -24.28 -21.71 -12.94
CA GLU A 6 -24.27 -20.76 -11.84
C GLU A 6 -24.60 -19.33 -12.31
N GLN A 7 -24.01 -18.87 -13.42
CA GLN A 7 -24.35 -17.58 -14.02
C GLN A 7 -25.81 -17.50 -14.45
N ALA A 8 -26.34 -18.59 -15.01
CA ALA A 8 -27.75 -18.67 -15.39
C ALA A 8 -28.67 -18.57 -14.17
N ASN A 9 -28.38 -19.32 -13.11
CA ASN A 9 -29.17 -19.28 -11.86
C ASN A 9 -29.20 -17.88 -11.23
N VAL A 10 -28.07 -17.16 -11.24
CA VAL A 10 -28.00 -15.78 -10.72
C VAL A 10 -28.87 -14.84 -11.56
N LEU A 11 -28.81 -14.95 -12.89
CA LEU A 11 -29.66 -14.16 -13.79
C LEU A 11 -31.14 -14.46 -13.64
N ASP A 12 -31.51 -15.74 -13.51
CA ASP A 12 -32.89 -16.18 -13.30
C ASP A 12 -33.43 -15.63 -11.97
N LYS A 13 -32.62 -15.65 -10.91
CA LYS A 13 -32.98 -15.06 -9.62
C LYS A 13 -33.21 -13.56 -9.71
N ILE A 14 -32.37 -12.83 -10.46
CA ILE A 14 -32.57 -11.39 -10.72
C ILE A 14 -33.87 -11.17 -11.50
N ALA A 15 -34.11 -11.94 -12.56
CA ALA A 15 -35.29 -11.83 -13.40
C ALA A 15 -36.59 -12.14 -12.65
N GLU A 16 -36.60 -13.18 -11.81
CA GLU A 16 -37.74 -13.54 -10.95
C GLU A 16 -38.05 -12.41 -9.96
N LYS A 17 -37.02 -11.86 -9.30
CA LYS A 17 -37.18 -10.80 -8.30
C LYS A 17 -37.57 -9.45 -8.90
N SER A 18 -37.15 -9.13 -10.12
CA SER A 18 -37.60 -7.94 -10.86
C SER A 18 -38.97 -8.11 -11.53
N GLY A 19 -39.48 -9.35 -11.63
CA GLY A 19 -40.66 -9.67 -12.45
C GLY A 19 -40.40 -9.58 -13.96
N MET A 20 -39.14 -9.64 -14.39
CA MET A 20 -38.73 -9.67 -15.81
C MET A 20 -38.65 -11.09 -16.37
N ASP A 21 -38.86 -12.12 -15.57
CA ASP A 21 -38.96 -13.53 -15.97
C ASP A 21 -40.00 -13.79 -17.07
N CYS A 22 -41.04 -12.97 -17.13
CA CYS A 22 -42.04 -13.02 -18.19
C CYS A 22 -41.55 -12.47 -19.55
N TRP A 23 -40.44 -11.72 -19.57
CA TRP A 23 -39.85 -11.07 -20.77
C TRP A 23 -38.45 -11.60 -21.12
N PHE A 24 -37.78 -12.21 -20.14
CA PHE A 24 -36.39 -12.63 -20.19
C PHE A 24 -36.28 -14.09 -19.76
N SER A 25 -35.87 -14.97 -20.67
CA SER A 25 -35.54 -16.36 -20.33
C SER A 25 -34.24 -16.78 -21.00
N ILE A 26 -33.43 -17.58 -20.30
CA ILE A 26 -32.18 -18.09 -20.86
C ILE A 26 -32.49 -19.33 -21.68
N THR A 27 -31.90 -19.48 -22.87
CA THR A 27 -32.11 -20.68 -23.68
C THR A 27 -31.51 -21.92 -23.01
N ASP A 28 -32.09 -23.10 -23.23
CA ASP A 28 -31.65 -24.37 -22.62
C ASP A 28 -30.15 -24.68 -22.86
N ASP A 29 -29.60 -24.24 -23.98
CA ASP A 29 -28.19 -24.44 -24.33
C ASP A 29 -27.23 -23.43 -23.67
N LEU A 30 -27.78 -22.43 -22.96
CA LEU A 30 -27.11 -21.34 -22.24
C LEU A 30 -26.31 -20.39 -23.14
N THR A 31 -26.69 -20.26 -24.42
CA THR A 31 -25.95 -19.44 -25.40
C THR A 31 -26.65 -18.14 -25.79
N ALA A 32 -27.92 -17.97 -25.42
CA ALA A 32 -28.73 -16.81 -25.78
C ALA A 32 -29.78 -16.47 -24.71
N ILE A 33 -30.36 -15.28 -24.84
CA ILE A 33 -31.58 -14.88 -24.12
C ILE A 33 -32.73 -14.97 -25.12
N HIS A 34 -33.82 -15.62 -24.73
CA HIS A 34 -35.09 -15.60 -25.43
C HIS A 34 -35.92 -14.42 -24.93
N ASP A 35 -36.10 -13.44 -25.83
CA ASP A 35 -36.96 -12.27 -25.66
C ASP A 35 -38.39 -12.70 -25.99
N VAL A 36 -39.19 -12.87 -24.93
CA VAL A 36 -40.54 -13.41 -25.00
C VAL A 36 -41.49 -12.43 -25.70
N GLU A 37 -41.28 -11.12 -25.53
CA GLU A 37 -42.12 -10.08 -26.12
C GLU A 37 -41.98 -10.04 -27.65
N ALA A 38 -40.74 -10.07 -28.15
CA ALA A 38 -40.47 -10.08 -29.59
C ALA A 38 -40.40 -11.49 -30.20
N ASN A 39 -40.59 -12.54 -29.40
CA ASN A 39 -40.49 -13.95 -29.78
C ASN A 39 -39.24 -14.27 -30.61
N ARG A 40 -38.06 -13.88 -30.09
CA ARG A 40 -36.78 -14.06 -30.79
C ARG A 40 -35.64 -14.29 -29.80
N ASN A 41 -34.57 -14.92 -30.29
CA ASN A 41 -33.35 -15.07 -29.52
C ASN A 41 -32.43 -13.87 -29.76
N ILE A 42 -31.96 -13.28 -28.67
CA ILE A 42 -31.00 -12.18 -28.66
C ILE A 42 -29.68 -12.64 -28.03
N THR A 43 -28.60 -11.91 -28.30
CA THR A 43 -27.28 -12.25 -27.78
C THR A 43 -27.23 -12.05 -26.27
N LEU A 44 -26.45 -12.88 -25.56
CA LEU A 44 -26.25 -12.76 -24.11
C LEU A 44 -25.84 -11.34 -23.70
N ARG A 45 -24.87 -10.75 -24.41
CA ARG A 45 -24.40 -9.38 -24.15
C ARG A 45 -25.53 -8.36 -24.23
N TYR A 46 -26.37 -8.45 -25.27
CA TYR A 46 -27.45 -7.49 -25.48
C TYR A 46 -28.56 -7.67 -24.44
N GLY A 47 -29.03 -8.91 -24.23
CA GLY A 47 -30.09 -9.20 -23.25
C GLY A 47 -29.68 -8.86 -21.82
N ILE A 48 -28.51 -9.33 -21.38
CA ILE A 48 -27.99 -9.04 -20.04
C ILE A 48 -27.69 -7.55 -19.89
N GLY A 49 -27.25 -6.88 -20.96
CA GLY A 49 -27.05 -5.42 -20.97
C GLY A 49 -28.34 -4.64 -20.72
N ILE A 50 -29.48 -5.09 -21.25
CA ILE A 50 -30.80 -4.49 -20.98
C ILE A 50 -31.20 -4.76 -19.53
N LEU A 51 -31.06 -6.01 -19.07
CA LEU A 51 -31.36 -6.39 -17.69
C LEU A 51 -30.58 -5.49 -16.71
N ASN A 52 -29.27 -5.35 -16.92
CA ASN A 52 -28.38 -4.57 -16.06
C ASN A 52 -28.75 -3.08 -15.96
N GLN A 53 -29.40 -2.50 -16.97
CA GLN A 53 -29.86 -1.10 -16.88
C GLN A 53 -30.94 -0.88 -15.81
N GLY A 54 -31.71 -1.93 -15.50
CA GLY A 54 -32.74 -1.90 -14.46
C GLY A 54 -32.29 -2.47 -13.13
N VAL A 55 -31.05 -2.97 -13.02
CA VAL A 55 -30.52 -3.57 -11.79
C VAL A 55 -30.13 -2.47 -10.81
N THR A 56 -30.63 -2.61 -9.58
CA THR A 56 -30.34 -1.73 -8.43
C THR A 56 -29.45 -2.44 -7.41
N ASP A 57 -29.83 -2.52 -6.13
CA ASP A 57 -29.01 -3.14 -5.09
C ASP A 57 -29.18 -4.68 -5.13
N LEU A 58 -28.18 -5.38 -5.66
CA LEU A 58 -28.17 -6.84 -5.83
C LEU A 58 -28.50 -7.62 -4.55
N VAL A 59 -28.09 -7.10 -3.39
CA VAL A 59 -28.33 -7.77 -2.10
C VAL A 59 -29.72 -7.42 -1.59
N LYS A 60 -30.09 -6.14 -1.54
CA LYS A 60 -31.37 -5.71 -0.95
C LYS A 60 -32.57 -6.05 -1.81
N ASP A 61 -32.47 -5.84 -3.12
CA ASP A 61 -33.62 -5.90 -4.02
C ASP A 61 -33.81 -7.30 -4.62
N TYR A 62 -32.70 -8.03 -4.79
CA TYR A 62 -32.68 -9.34 -5.45
C TYR A 62 -32.25 -10.49 -4.51
N GLY A 63 -31.79 -10.18 -3.30
CA GLY A 63 -31.46 -11.18 -2.29
C GLY A 63 -30.24 -12.04 -2.65
N LEU A 64 -29.30 -11.50 -3.42
CA LEU A 64 -28.05 -12.18 -3.72
C LEU A 64 -27.11 -12.17 -2.50
N ASN A 65 -26.37 -13.25 -2.31
CA ASN A 65 -25.26 -13.29 -1.37
C ASN A 65 -23.96 -12.75 -2.02
N GLU A 66 -22.91 -12.53 -1.22
CA GLU A 66 -21.63 -11.97 -1.69
C GLU A 66 -21.01 -12.75 -2.85
N HIS A 67 -21.12 -14.08 -2.84
CA HIS A 67 -20.59 -14.93 -3.91
C HIS A 67 -21.41 -14.78 -5.20
N GLU A 68 -22.74 -14.76 -5.11
CA GLU A 68 -23.62 -14.53 -6.26
C GLU A 68 -23.42 -13.14 -6.87
N VAL A 69 -23.19 -12.12 -6.04
CA VAL A 69 -22.84 -10.75 -6.48
C VAL A 69 -21.54 -10.77 -7.29
N LYS A 70 -20.53 -11.49 -6.80
CA LYS A 70 -19.27 -11.64 -7.53
C LYS A 70 -19.46 -12.34 -8.88
N VAL A 71 -20.22 -13.45 -8.91
CA VAL A 71 -20.54 -14.17 -10.15
C VAL A 71 -21.21 -13.24 -11.17
N TYR A 72 -22.13 -12.39 -10.73
CA TYR A 72 -22.81 -11.42 -11.58
C TYR A 72 -21.84 -10.36 -12.14
N HIS A 73 -21.00 -9.76 -11.29
CA HIS A 73 -20.01 -8.78 -11.74
C HIS A 73 -18.99 -9.36 -12.70
N ASP A 74 -18.42 -10.54 -12.40
CA ASP A 74 -17.47 -11.23 -13.27
C ASP A 74 -18.10 -11.53 -14.65
N LEU A 75 -19.40 -11.87 -14.67
CA LEU A 75 -20.15 -12.05 -15.90
C LEU A 75 -20.26 -10.73 -16.70
N LEU A 76 -20.62 -9.61 -16.06
CA LEU A 76 -20.72 -8.31 -16.73
C LEU A 76 -19.38 -7.86 -17.31
N VAL A 77 -18.29 -8.08 -16.58
CA VAL A 77 -16.92 -7.80 -17.05
C VAL A 77 -16.58 -8.68 -18.26
N SER A 78 -16.85 -9.99 -18.19
CA SER A 78 -16.57 -10.91 -19.30
C SER A 78 -17.35 -10.59 -20.58
N LEU A 79 -18.51 -9.94 -20.46
CA LEU A 79 -19.34 -9.46 -21.57
C LEU A 79 -18.95 -8.06 -22.03
N GLY A 80 -18.00 -7.39 -21.37
CA GLY A 80 -17.62 -6.01 -21.62
C GLY A 80 -18.79 -5.03 -21.42
N LEU A 81 -19.64 -5.32 -20.43
CA LEU A 81 -20.75 -4.47 -19.98
C LEU A 81 -20.36 -3.63 -18.76
N GLU A 82 -19.43 -4.15 -17.94
CA GLU A 82 -18.74 -3.40 -16.91
C GLU A 82 -17.24 -3.42 -17.18
N LYS A 83 -16.52 -2.41 -16.67
CA LYS A 83 -15.06 -2.47 -16.59
C LYS A 83 -14.69 -3.28 -15.36
N GLU A 84 -13.54 -3.94 -15.37
CA GLU A 84 -12.97 -4.51 -14.15
C GLU A 84 -12.98 -3.42 -13.07
N LYS A 85 -13.76 -3.65 -12.01
CA LYS A 85 -13.66 -2.84 -10.80
C LYS A 85 -12.34 -3.25 -10.15
N ASP A 86 -11.40 -2.32 -10.08
CA ASP A 86 -10.32 -2.39 -9.10
C ASP A 86 -10.99 -2.51 -7.72
N MET A 87 -10.94 -3.70 -7.12
CA MET A 87 -11.46 -3.98 -5.78
C MET A 87 -10.75 -3.14 -4.68
N ALA A 88 -9.81 -2.27 -5.04
CA ALA A 88 -9.13 -1.34 -4.15
C ALA A 88 -9.83 0.03 -4.02
N LYS A 89 -10.87 0.32 -4.82
CA LYS A 89 -11.68 1.53 -4.66
C LYS A 89 -13.04 1.17 -4.06
N ASP A 90 -13.03 0.79 -2.79
CA ASP A 90 -14.23 0.98 -1.97
C ASP A 90 -14.61 2.46 -2.04
N ASP A 91 -15.92 2.76 -2.08
CA ASP A 91 -16.44 4.12 -1.90
C ASP A 91 -16.07 4.58 -0.47
N LEU A 92 -14.84 5.07 -0.28
CA LEU A 92 -14.34 5.63 0.99
C LEU A 92 -15.06 6.94 1.35
N GLY A 93 -15.95 7.40 0.47
CA GLY A 93 -16.82 8.55 0.64
C GLY A 93 -16.21 9.84 0.12
N VAL A 94 -16.86 10.94 0.48
CA VAL A 94 -16.45 12.30 0.12
C VAL A 94 -16.39 13.16 1.38
N ASN A 95 -15.47 14.11 1.38
CA ASN A 95 -15.47 15.19 2.37
C ASN A 95 -15.42 16.53 1.62
N GLY A 96 -16.52 17.27 1.67
CA GLY A 96 -16.71 18.46 0.86
C GLY A 96 -16.62 18.14 -0.64
N LYS A 97 -15.65 18.74 -1.33
CA LYS A 97 -15.40 18.54 -2.78
C LYS A 97 -14.30 17.51 -3.07
N TYR A 98 -13.78 16.84 -2.04
CA TYR A 98 -12.71 15.86 -2.18
C TYR A 98 -13.28 14.45 -2.13
N ILE A 99 -12.83 13.62 -3.06
CA ILE A 99 -13.09 12.19 -3.09
C ILE A 99 -12.03 11.52 -2.21
N ILE A 100 -12.45 10.70 -1.25
CA ILE A 100 -11.50 9.94 -0.44
C ILE A 100 -10.97 8.76 -1.29
N ILE A 101 -9.66 8.70 -1.43
CA ILE A 101 -8.97 7.71 -2.29
C ILE A 101 -8.13 6.73 -1.48
N ASN A 102 -7.86 7.01 -0.21
CA ASN A 102 -7.16 6.08 0.68
C ASN A 102 -7.55 6.31 2.15
N LYS A 103 -7.41 5.27 2.97
CA LYS A 103 -7.69 5.28 4.40
C LYS A 103 -6.77 4.29 5.14
N VAL A 104 -6.15 4.76 6.21
CA VAL A 104 -5.44 3.92 7.18
C VAL A 104 -6.32 3.74 8.42
N VAL A 105 -6.70 2.49 8.70
CA VAL A 105 -7.43 2.12 9.92
C VAL A 105 -6.43 1.86 11.03
N THR A 106 -6.47 2.68 12.08
CA THR A 106 -5.50 2.65 13.20
C THR A 106 -5.96 1.77 14.36
N GLY A 107 -7.27 1.50 14.46
CA GLY A 107 -7.87 0.78 15.59
C GLY A 107 -8.05 1.62 16.87
N THR A 108 -7.69 2.90 16.87
CA THR A 108 -7.80 3.79 18.05
C THR A 108 -9.13 4.55 18.13
N GLY A 109 -9.94 4.48 17.07
CA GLY A 109 -11.12 5.32 16.87
C GLY A 109 -10.86 6.55 15.99
N PHE A 110 -9.59 6.84 15.69
CA PHE A 110 -9.18 7.93 14.79
C PHE A 110 -8.42 7.35 13.59
N ASN A 111 -9.04 7.34 12.42
CA ASN A 111 -8.40 6.90 11.19
C ASN A 111 -7.74 8.08 10.48
N VAL A 112 -6.81 7.82 9.57
CA VAL A 112 -6.27 8.86 8.68
C VAL A 112 -6.73 8.58 7.25
N VAL A 113 -7.24 9.59 6.55
CA VAL A 113 -7.76 9.47 5.19
C VAL A 113 -7.07 10.44 4.25
N LEU A 114 -6.99 10.08 2.97
CA LEU A 114 -6.46 10.91 1.89
C LEU A 114 -7.57 11.24 0.88
N GLY A 115 -7.82 12.53 0.69
CA GLY A 115 -8.77 13.08 -0.28
C GLY A 115 -8.08 13.71 -1.49
N VAL A 116 -8.75 13.65 -2.65
CA VAL A 116 -8.33 14.30 -3.89
C VAL A 116 -9.43 15.18 -4.48
N ASN A 117 -9.04 16.34 -5.00
CA ASN A 117 -9.84 17.20 -5.84
C ASN A 117 -8.98 17.69 -7.02
N GLU A 118 -8.96 16.92 -8.10
CA GLU A 118 -8.17 17.22 -9.30
C GLU A 118 -8.55 18.57 -9.93
N SER A 119 -9.81 18.98 -9.77
CA SER A 119 -10.36 20.23 -10.28
C SER A 119 -10.14 21.42 -9.34
N HIS A 120 -9.36 21.28 -8.27
CA HIS A 120 -9.11 22.37 -7.34
C HIS A 120 -8.35 23.50 -8.06
N PRO A 121 -8.81 24.77 -7.97
CA PRO A 121 -8.21 25.90 -8.71
C PRO A 121 -6.79 26.26 -8.25
N ILE A 122 -6.42 25.85 -7.03
CA ILE A 122 -5.08 26.03 -6.45
C ILE A 122 -4.42 24.65 -6.42
N GLU A 123 -3.32 24.48 -7.16
CA GLU A 123 -2.65 23.18 -7.27
C GLU A 123 -2.18 22.64 -5.91
N ALA A 124 -1.66 23.51 -5.06
CA ALA A 124 -1.20 23.17 -3.71
C ALA A 124 -2.27 22.58 -2.79
N TYR A 125 -3.56 22.61 -3.17
CA TYR A 125 -4.67 22.06 -2.39
C TYR A 125 -5.39 20.92 -3.12
N ARG A 126 -4.76 20.30 -4.13
CA ARG A 126 -5.36 19.16 -4.86
C ARG A 126 -5.50 17.93 -3.98
N TYR A 127 -4.60 17.73 -3.02
CA TYR A 127 -4.63 16.61 -2.09
C TYR A 127 -4.77 17.12 -0.67
N VAL A 128 -5.37 16.30 0.18
CA VAL A 128 -5.57 16.64 1.59
C VAL A 128 -5.65 15.38 2.45
N THR A 129 -5.01 15.39 3.60
CA THR A 129 -5.15 14.34 4.62
C THR A 129 -6.02 14.82 5.76
N TRP A 130 -6.90 13.97 6.27
CA TRP A 130 -7.74 14.26 7.44
C TRP A 130 -7.68 13.16 8.48
N THR A 131 -7.92 13.53 9.74
CA THR A 131 -8.28 12.57 10.78
C THR A 131 -9.77 12.31 10.71
N GLN A 132 -10.18 11.06 10.51
CA GLN A 132 -11.58 10.62 10.50
C GLN A 132 -11.93 9.97 11.85
N ASN A 133 -13.00 10.45 12.49
CA ASN A 133 -13.55 9.90 13.73
C ASN A 133 -15.09 9.76 13.65
N ASP A 134 -15.73 9.44 14.78
CA ASP A 134 -17.17 9.24 14.90
C ASP A 134 -18.00 10.50 14.61
N ARG A 135 -17.41 11.70 14.71
CA ARG A 135 -18.06 12.98 14.42
C ARG A 135 -17.86 13.44 12.98
N GLY A 136 -16.98 12.79 12.21
CA GLY A 136 -16.66 13.15 10.83
C GLY A 136 -15.16 13.32 10.61
N TYR A 137 -14.77 14.44 10.01
CA TYR A 137 -13.38 14.73 9.61
C TYR A 137 -12.84 15.97 10.33
N ASP A 138 -11.68 15.81 10.96
CA ASP A 138 -10.96 16.85 11.70
C ASP A 138 -9.54 17.02 11.12
N VAL A 139 -8.93 18.18 11.39
CA VAL A 139 -7.50 18.52 11.12
C VAL A 139 -7.01 18.13 9.71
N GLY A 140 -7.13 19.07 8.76
CA GLY A 140 -6.74 18.87 7.36
C GLY A 140 -5.36 19.43 7.02
N HIS A 141 -4.48 18.65 6.40
CA HIS A 141 -3.23 19.13 5.79
C HIS A 141 -3.33 19.05 4.27
N TYR A 142 -2.98 20.13 3.56
CA TYR A 142 -3.17 20.23 2.11
C TYR A 142 -1.83 20.16 1.36
N PHE A 143 -1.85 19.49 0.21
CA PHE A 143 -0.66 19.22 -0.59
C PHE A 143 -0.94 19.40 -2.09
N GLY A 144 0.10 19.84 -2.81
CA GLY A 144 0.08 19.87 -4.27
C GLY A 144 0.53 18.57 -4.91
N ASN A 145 1.24 17.73 -4.15
CA ASN A 145 1.84 16.48 -4.61
C ASN A 145 1.20 15.30 -3.88
N LEU A 146 0.85 14.25 -4.64
CA LEU A 146 0.29 13.01 -4.08
C LEU A 146 1.27 12.32 -3.14
N LYS A 147 2.57 12.33 -3.46
CA LYS A 147 3.61 11.66 -2.68
C LYS A 147 3.74 12.27 -1.29
N GLU A 148 3.82 13.60 -1.20
CA GLU A 148 3.88 14.32 0.08
C GLU A 148 2.62 14.07 0.93
N ALA A 149 1.45 14.03 0.29
CA ALA A 149 0.20 13.71 0.98
C ALA A 149 0.16 12.26 1.49
N GLN A 150 0.77 11.32 0.76
CA GLN A 150 0.90 9.92 1.19
C GLN A 150 1.89 9.78 2.36
N GLU A 151 3.01 10.50 2.32
CA GLU A 151 4.00 10.55 3.40
C GLU A 151 3.36 11.08 4.70
N ASP A 152 2.67 12.24 4.64
CA ASP A 152 1.94 12.79 5.79
C ASP A 152 0.84 11.85 6.30
N MET A 153 0.10 11.19 5.41
CA MET A 153 -0.94 10.23 5.82
C MET A 153 -0.36 9.08 6.65
N LEU A 154 0.79 8.55 6.23
CA LEU A 154 1.45 7.43 6.91
C LEU A 154 2.06 7.88 8.24
N GLU A 155 2.75 9.03 8.26
CA GLU A 155 3.32 9.61 9.47
C GLU A 155 2.25 9.85 10.55
N ARG A 156 1.15 10.50 10.18
CA ARG A 156 0.02 10.73 11.10
C ARG A 156 -0.61 9.44 11.59
N ALA A 157 -0.70 8.42 10.73
CA ALA A 157 -1.25 7.14 11.14
C ALA A 157 -0.33 6.42 12.13
N THR A 158 0.99 6.51 11.94
CA THR A 158 1.97 5.89 12.84
C THR A 158 2.02 6.61 14.18
N ASP A 159 1.91 7.94 14.18
CA ASP A 159 1.79 8.74 15.40
C ASP A 159 0.52 8.36 16.18
N GLU A 160 -0.62 8.25 15.49
CA GLU A 160 -1.89 7.85 16.10
C GLU A 160 -1.81 6.43 16.70
N MET A 161 -1.10 5.51 16.04
CA MET A 161 -0.86 4.15 16.53
C MET A 161 0.26 4.08 17.59
N ASN A 162 0.93 5.21 17.90
CA ASN A 162 2.11 5.28 18.76
C ASN A 162 3.22 4.29 18.30
N ILE A 163 3.43 4.22 16.98
CA ILE A 163 4.48 3.43 16.33
C ILE A 163 5.61 4.38 15.96
N ASP A 164 6.75 4.23 16.64
CA ASP A 164 7.97 4.94 16.27
C ASP A 164 8.65 4.25 15.07
N LEU A 165 8.19 4.58 13.86
CA LEU A 165 8.82 4.06 12.64
C LEU A 165 10.25 4.57 12.49
N HIS A 166 10.51 5.83 12.86
CA HIS A 166 11.85 6.39 12.80
C HIS A 166 12.76 5.57 13.71
N GLY A 167 12.51 5.45 15.01
CA GLY A 167 13.35 4.66 15.91
C GLY A 167 13.44 3.18 15.53
N LYS A 168 12.37 2.57 15.00
CA LYS A 168 12.40 1.16 14.56
C LYS A 168 13.33 0.95 13.36
N TRP A 169 13.19 1.78 12.34
CA TRP A 169 13.91 1.60 11.07
C TRP A 169 15.26 2.27 11.07
N TYR A 170 15.39 3.41 11.75
CA TYR A 170 16.65 4.11 11.91
C TYR A 170 17.70 3.21 12.55
N ASN A 171 17.34 2.43 13.59
CA ASN A 171 18.29 1.49 14.19
C ASN A 171 18.60 0.28 13.30
N GLU A 172 17.59 -0.28 12.60
CA GLU A 172 17.78 -1.43 11.72
C GLU A 172 18.55 -1.10 10.43
N PHE A 173 18.34 0.09 9.85
CA PHE A 173 19.03 0.55 8.65
C PHE A 173 20.40 1.16 8.96
N MET A 174 20.58 1.82 10.11
CA MET A 174 21.88 2.39 10.49
C MET A 174 22.98 1.33 10.58
N GLU A 175 22.72 0.21 11.25
CA GLU A 175 23.70 -0.89 11.29
C GLU A 175 24.01 -1.38 9.87
N ASN A 176 22.98 -1.57 9.04
CA ASN A 176 23.16 -2.05 7.67
C ASN A 176 23.95 -1.06 6.80
N ASP A 177 23.68 0.24 6.91
CA ASP A 177 24.39 1.29 6.18
C ASP A 177 25.86 1.38 6.62
N ILE A 178 26.14 1.25 7.92
CA ILE A 178 27.51 1.19 8.46
C ILE A 178 28.23 -0.03 7.87
N LEU A 179 27.61 -1.21 7.90
CA LEU A 179 28.19 -2.45 7.37
C LEU A 179 28.39 -2.37 5.85
N CYS A 180 27.44 -1.78 5.11
CA CYS A 180 27.56 -1.54 3.68
C CYS A 180 28.73 -0.59 3.38
N ALA A 181 28.88 0.50 4.14
CA ALA A 181 30.00 1.42 3.99
C ALA A 181 31.35 0.72 4.20
N LEU A 182 31.46 -0.11 5.24
CA LEU A 182 32.67 -0.89 5.53
C LEU A 182 33.00 -1.89 4.40
N SER A 183 31.96 -2.54 3.84
CA SER A 183 32.13 -3.52 2.76
C SER A 183 32.69 -2.93 1.46
N GLU A 184 32.70 -1.60 1.29
CA GLU A 184 33.32 -0.96 0.13
C GLU A 184 34.86 -1.00 0.18
N PHE A 185 35.45 -1.19 1.37
CA PHE A 185 36.91 -1.16 1.55
C PHE A 185 37.48 -2.28 2.43
N LEU A 186 36.64 -3.10 3.06
CA LEU A 186 37.02 -4.27 3.85
C LEU A 186 36.46 -5.56 3.24
N SER A 187 37.08 -6.69 3.57
CA SER A 187 36.55 -8.02 3.22
C SER A 187 35.37 -8.42 4.11
N ASP A 188 34.51 -9.32 3.62
CA ASP A 188 33.35 -9.82 4.38
C ASP A 188 33.72 -10.35 5.78
N ALA A 189 34.91 -10.95 5.92
CA ALA A 189 35.41 -11.45 7.20
C ALA A 189 35.74 -10.31 8.17
N GLU A 190 36.42 -9.26 7.70
CA GLU A 190 36.74 -8.07 8.50
C GLU A 190 35.48 -7.29 8.89
N VAL A 191 34.50 -7.20 7.98
CA VAL A 191 33.21 -6.57 8.28
C VAL A 191 32.45 -7.34 9.36
N GLU A 192 32.43 -8.68 9.29
CA GLU A 192 31.76 -9.50 10.30
C GLU A 192 32.51 -9.48 11.65
N GLU A 193 33.84 -9.36 11.67
CA GLU A 193 34.60 -9.12 12.90
C GLU A 193 34.19 -7.79 13.55
N LEU A 194 34.18 -6.68 12.79
CA LEU A 194 33.77 -5.36 13.28
C LEU A 194 32.31 -5.31 13.71
N ARG A 195 31.42 -6.02 13.01
CA ARG A 195 30.01 -6.15 13.41
C ARG A 195 29.86 -6.73 14.82
N ASN A 196 30.72 -7.67 15.18
CA ASN A 196 30.71 -8.33 16.47
C ASN A 196 31.55 -7.56 17.53
N ASP A 197 32.26 -6.50 17.13
CA ASP A 197 32.98 -5.59 18.02
C ASP A 197 32.03 -4.52 18.57
N LYS A 198 31.67 -4.67 19.85
CA LYS A 198 30.70 -3.80 20.52
C LYS A 198 31.21 -2.35 20.67
N GLU A 199 32.51 -2.16 20.86
CA GLU A 199 33.08 -0.83 21.08
C GLU A 199 33.11 -0.04 19.77
N PHE A 200 33.58 -0.69 18.70
CA PHE A 200 33.55 -0.11 17.36
C PHE A 200 32.12 0.23 16.93
N MET A 201 31.18 -0.70 17.07
CA MET A 201 29.79 -0.48 16.65
C MET A 201 29.10 0.63 17.44
N GLU A 202 29.36 0.77 18.75
CA GLU A 202 28.83 1.89 19.54
C GLU A 202 29.37 3.25 19.06
N GLN A 203 30.65 3.32 18.69
CA GLN A 203 31.25 4.54 18.15
C GLN A 203 30.71 4.88 16.75
N ALA A 204 30.58 3.88 15.88
CA ALA A 204 30.04 4.04 14.53
C ALA A 204 28.58 4.50 14.55
N ILE A 205 27.75 3.93 15.45
CA ILE A 205 26.36 4.34 15.67
C ILE A 205 26.28 5.79 16.17
N HIS A 206 27.10 6.16 17.15
CA HIS A 206 27.11 7.53 17.68
C HIS A 206 27.55 8.56 16.63
N PHE A 207 28.50 8.18 15.76
CA PHE A 207 28.91 9.01 14.64
C PHE A 207 27.76 9.17 13.63
N TYR A 208 27.14 8.05 13.22
CA TYR A 208 26.02 8.04 12.29
C TYR A 208 24.86 8.92 12.78
N GLN A 209 24.58 8.89 14.08
CA GLN A 209 23.55 9.73 14.74
C GLN A 209 23.84 11.24 14.72
N LYS A 210 25.11 11.63 14.59
CA LYS A 210 25.53 13.03 14.52
C LYS A 210 25.67 13.56 13.10
N ALA A 211 25.87 12.67 12.12
CA ALA A 211 25.92 13.05 10.73
C ALA A 211 24.53 13.51 10.27
N ASP A 212 24.43 14.72 9.72
CA ASP A 212 23.17 15.25 9.19
C ASP A 212 22.69 14.33 8.06
N ILE A 213 21.59 13.63 8.32
CA ILE A 213 21.16 12.44 7.57
C ILE A 213 20.67 12.91 6.19
N GLY A 214 21.44 12.63 5.13
CA GLY A 214 21.09 13.03 3.77
C GLY A 214 22.16 12.87 2.70
N VAL A 215 23.36 12.41 3.06
CA VAL A 215 24.45 12.19 2.09
C VAL A 215 25.16 10.88 2.41
N ASP A 216 24.81 9.81 1.70
CA ASP A 216 25.45 8.48 1.80
C ASP A 216 26.99 8.56 1.79
N GLN A 217 27.56 9.52 1.05
CA GLN A 217 29.01 9.72 0.99
C GLN A 217 29.61 10.22 2.31
N ALA A 218 28.89 11.05 3.08
CA ALA A 218 29.38 11.57 4.36
C ALA A 218 29.44 10.46 5.43
N ILE A 219 28.46 9.55 5.41
CA ILE A 219 28.47 8.36 6.27
C ILE A 219 29.64 7.46 5.90
N LYS A 220 29.87 7.21 4.61
CA LYS A 220 30.99 6.39 4.13
C LYS A 220 32.35 6.94 4.52
N ASP A 221 32.59 8.22 4.22
CA ASP A 221 33.87 8.87 4.50
C ASP A 221 34.14 8.87 6.02
N GLY A 222 33.11 9.13 6.82
CA GLY A 222 33.23 9.16 8.28
C GLY A 222 33.42 7.79 8.93
N VAL A 223 32.71 6.75 8.47
CA VAL A 223 32.91 5.37 8.96
C VAL A 223 34.30 4.86 8.60
N LYS A 224 34.82 5.26 7.43
CA LYS A 224 36.20 4.95 7.03
C LYS A 224 37.24 5.64 7.91
N GLU A 225 37.07 6.94 8.16
CA GLU A 225 37.97 7.70 9.06
C GLU A 225 37.95 7.09 10.47
N LEU A 226 36.77 6.77 11.00
CA LEU A 226 36.62 6.09 12.28
C LEU A 226 37.35 4.75 12.33
N TYR A 227 37.27 3.95 11.27
CA TYR A 227 37.97 2.67 11.20
C TYR A 227 39.50 2.83 11.19
N GLU A 228 40.04 3.79 10.43
CA GLU A 228 41.48 4.05 10.42
C GLU A 228 41.97 4.54 11.81
N ASP A 229 41.22 5.43 12.47
CA ASP A 229 41.52 5.88 13.83
C ASP A 229 41.47 4.70 14.83
N TYR A 230 40.45 3.85 14.72
CA TYR A 230 40.28 2.67 15.57
C TYR A 230 41.44 1.66 15.41
N LYS A 231 41.91 1.48 14.17
CA LYS A 231 43.05 0.64 13.83
C LYS A 231 44.37 1.22 14.35
N GLU A 232 44.57 2.53 14.26
CA GLU A 232 45.78 3.16 14.81
C GLU A 232 45.84 3.02 16.34
N VAL A 233 44.71 3.18 17.04
CA VAL A 233 44.65 3.00 18.50
C VAL A 233 44.93 1.56 18.93
N THR A 234 44.41 0.57 18.19
CA THR A 234 44.63 -0.86 18.50
C THR A 234 46.04 -1.36 18.18
N VAL A 235 46.76 -0.70 17.27
CA VAL A 235 48.17 -1.03 16.95
C VAL A 235 49.15 -0.47 17.99
N VAL A 236 48.81 0.63 18.67
CA VAL A 236 49.72 1.30 19.64
C VAL A 236 49.83 0.55 20.99
N GLU A 237 48.98 -0.43 21.29
CA GLU A 237 49.09 -1.26 22.51
C GLU A 237 50.09 -2.45 22.40
N PHE A 238 50.84 -2.58 21.29
CA PHE A 238 51.87 -3.61 21.12
C PHE A 238 53.20 -3.07 20.55
N ASP A 239 53.76 -2.02 21.16
CA ASP A 239 55.22 -1.79 21.10
C ASP A 239 55.90 -2.47 22.31
N GLU A 240 55.90 -3.81 22.31
CA GLU A 240 56.95 -4.55 23.03
C GLU A 240 58.18 -4.55 22.13
N ASP A 241 59.02 -3.52 22.25
CA ASP A 241 60.38 -3.64 21.77
C ASP A 241 61.39 -3.01 22.74
N LEU A 242 62.25 -3.91 23.23
CA LEU A 242 63.69 -3.73 23.50
C LEU A 242 64.11 -3.17 24.87
N ASP A 243 64.71 -4.06 25.67
CA ASP A 243 66.10 -3.89 26.13
C ASP A 243 66.66 -5.22 26.70
N GLU A 244 67.09 -6.14 25.83
CA GLU A 244 68.16 -7.08 26.18
C GLU A 244 69.49 -6.32 26.06
N ILE A 245 69.94 -5.77 27.19
CA ILE A 245 71.28 -5.21 27.33
C ILE A 245 72.26 -6.38 27.56
N GLU A 246 73.18 -6.57 26.61
CA GLU A 246 74.38 -7.39 26.77
C GLU A 246 75.15 -6.95 28.04
N MET A 247 75.44 -7.90 28.93
CA MET A 247 76.41 -7.70 30.00
C MET A 247 77.73 -8.40 29.65
N GLU A 248 78.81 -7.63 29.65
CA GLU A 248 80.21 -8.05 29.65
C GLU A 248 80.54 -9.08 30.75
#